data_AF-A0AAN6J6Z5-F1
#
_entry.id   AF-A0AAN6J6Z5-F1
#
_cell.length_a   1.000
_cell.length_b   1.000
_cell.length_c   1.000
_cell.angle_alpha   90.00
_cell.angle_beta   90.00
_cell.angle_gamma   90.00
#
_symmetry.space_group_name_H-M   'P 1'
#
loop_
_entity.id
_entity.type
_entity.pdbx_description
1 polymer ?
#
loop_
_entity_poly.entity_id
_entity_poly.type
_entity_poly.pdbx_seq_one_letter_code
_entity_poly.pdbx_strand_id
1 'polypeptide(L)'
;MDLIHFAPPFMMNDYETCRLDKIKANQALLAGLDIKPVIPKATQKADSKPRPAKRRKVLDRPVPSRTSARIAAVPMKPGYNDEPSIKPISLLRSAPRKTNESKTDLASGQAGETEPSVPVQDVESIKAGWTAWKPIGKPPTRDAATKDFQFPDFPDFTPNKSPAEMLREGCFGGSYYRPLRSAKLGILVENDWRELPAEWTKGLNVARYLTSPTYDADVNKYKVPCGQSIEEWEAAGWISHSHDVRGWFQWYSRFYLGRRCDDDERQVGRWRKCVGPTGRWRSMLLKRYRLAGVKEVFDDGAEEDAVEVSPVMHQTCHHWGFEVRQEHLDVLWAGV
;
A
#
# COMPACT_ATOMS: atom_id res chain seq x y z
N MET A 1 4.06 57.91 3.50
CA MET A 1 3.71 56.93 4.54
C MET A 1 3.31 55.67 3.82
N ASP A 2 4.26 54.76 3.61
CA ASP A 2 4.01 53.46 2.99
C ASP A 2 3.84 52.41 4.10
N LEU A 3 2.64 51.85 4.20
CA LEU A 3 2.32 50.74 5.09
C LEU A 3 2.41 49.44 4.30
N ILE A 4 3.55 48.78 4.40
CA ILE A 4 3.82 47.46 3.83
C ILE A 4 3.13 46.42 4.73
N HIS A 5 2.08 45.76 4.23
CA HIS A 5 1.49 44.59 4.89
C HIS A 5 2.36 43.35 4.65
N PHE A 6 3.05 42.91 5.71
CA PHE A 6 3.71 41.60 5.76
C PHE A 6 2.65 40.50 5.84
N ALA A 7 2.70 39.53 4.92
CA ALA A 7 1.94 38.29 5.01
C ALA A 7 2.51 37.41 6.15
N PRO A 8 1.67 36.73 6.94
CA PRO A 8 2.15 35.88 8.03
C PRO A 8 2.85 34.63 7.48
N PRO A 9 3.90 34.12 8.16
CA PRO A 9 4.61 32.92 7.75
C PRO A 9 3.69 31.69 7.80
N PHE A 10 3.89 30.80 6.84
CA PHE A 10 3.20 29.52 6.70
C PHE A 10 3.41 28.70 7.99
N MET A 11 2.42 28.68 8.88
CA MET A 11 2.46 27.80 10.05
C MET A 11 2.20 26.36 9.59
N MET A 12 3.24 25.52 9.69
CA MET A 12 3.06 24.07 9.62
C MET A 12 2.07 23.65 10.70
N ASN A 13 1.09 22.85 10.33
CA ASN A 13 0.13 22.25 11.27
C ASN A 13 0.92 21.45 12.32
N ASP A 14 0.50 21.47 13.59
CA ASP A 14 1.20 20.80 14.70
C ASP A 14 1.53 19.33 14.39
N TYR A 15 0.70 18.70 13.56
CA TYR A 15 0.90 17.37 13.03
C TYR A 15 2.08 17.24 12.04
N GLU A 16 2.26 18.20 11.13
CA GLU A 16 3.39 18.20 10.19
C GLU A 16 4.71 18.40 10.93
N THR A 17 4.72 19.23 11.97
CA THR A 17 5.87 19.43 12.85
C THR A 17 6.21 18.14 13.59
N CYS A 18 5.24 17.51 14.26
CA CYS A 18 5.47 16.26 14.99
C CYS A 18 5.89 15.10 14.08
N ARG A 19 5.39 15.06 12.83
CA ARG A 19 5.82 14.10 11.81
C ARG A 19 7.27 14.34 11.37
N LEU A 20 7.64 15.58 11.10
CA LEU A 20 9.00 15.94 10.70
C LEU A 20 10.01 15.65 11.81
N ASP A 21 9.64 15.92 13.07
CA ASP A 21 10.47 15.61 14.23
C ASP A 21 10.75 14.11 14.36
N LYS A 22 9.74 13.27 14.12
CA LYS A 22 9.89 11.80 14.09
C LYS A 22 10.76 11.31 12.94
N ILE A 23 10.61 11.87 11.74
CA ILE A 23 11.46 11.55 10.59
C ILE A 23 12.91 11.92 10.89
N LYS A 24 13.13 13.10 11.47
CA LYS A 24 14.47 13.58 11.85
C LYS A 24 15.10 12.72 12.94
N ALA A 25 14.33 12.28 13.93
CA ALA A 25 14.81 11.37 14.97
C ALA A 25 15.24 10.00 14.37
N ASN A 26 14.46 9.46 13.45
CA ASN A 26 14.79 8.19 12.76
C ASN A 26 16.05 8.33 11.88
N GLN A 27 16.21 9.45 11.19
CA GLN A 27 17.42 9.73 10.40
C GLN A 27 18.66 9.90 11.28
N ALA A 28 18.53 10.58 12.43
CA ALA A 28 19.63 10.72 13.39
C ALA A 28 20.05 9.37 14.00
N LEU A 29 19.08 8.49 14.28
CA LEU A 29 19.36 7.12 14.71
C LEU A 29 20.13 6.34 13.63
N LEU A 30 19.72 6.45 12.36
CA LEU A 30 20.43 5.81 11.24
C LEU A 30 21.85 6.36 11.05
N ALA A 31 22.07 7.66 11.26
CA ALA A 31 23.40 8.28 11.16
C ALA A 31 24.32 7.91 12.33
N GLY A 32 23.76 7.58 13.51
CA GLY A 32 24.52 7.13 14.68
C GLY A 32 24.96 5.66 14.63
N LEU A 33 24.49 4.89 13.64
CA LEU A 33 24.92 3.51 13.42
C LEU A 33 26.15 3.52 12.49
N ASP A 34 27.32 3.13 13.02
CA ASP A 34 28.58 3.04 12.26
C ASP A 34 28.58 1.81 11.32
N ILE A 35 27.73 1.86 10.29
CA ILE A 35 27.68 0.83 9.25
C ILE A 35 28.80 1.11 8.26
N LYS A 36 29.92 0.37 8.40
CA LYS A 36 31.07 0.49 7.50
C LYS A 36 30.70 0.05 6.08
N PRO A 37 30.85 0.92 5.05
CA PRO A 37 30.66 0.50 3.67
C PRO A 37 31.80 -0.42 3.22
N VAL A 38 31.46 -1.66 2.85
CA VAL A 38 32.43 -2.63 2.31
C VAL A 38 32.69 -2.32 0.85
N ILE A 39 33.91 -1.91 0.51
CA ILE A 39 34.38 -1.71 -0.87
C ILE A 39 34.55 -3.10 -1.53
N PRO A 40 33.86 -3.41 -2.63
CA PRO A 40 34.06 -4.68 -3.32
C PRO A 40 35.43 -4.71 -4.01
N LYS A 41 36.25 -5.73 -3.71
CA LYS A 41 37.50 -6.01 -4.43
C LYS A 41 37.19 -6.45 -5.86
N ALA A 42 37.76 -5.74 -6.84
CA ALA A 42 37.71 -6.10 -8.25
C ALA A 42 38.35 -7.48 -8.48
N THR A 43 37.57 -8.42 -9.01
CA THR A 43 38.07 -9.68 -9.55
C THR A 43 37.96 -9.62 -11.07
N GLN A 44 39.10 -9.71 -11.74
CA GLN A 44 39.20 -9.81 -13.20
C GLN A 44 38.67 -11.17 -13.67
N LYS A 45 37.70 -11.19 -14.59
CA LYS A 45 37.52 -12.31 -15.53
C LYS A 45 37.00 -11.84 -16.90
N ALA A 46 37.91 -12.01 -17.87
CA ALA A 46 37.78 -12.56 -19.23
C ALA A 46 36.66 -12.09 -20.18
N ASP A 47 37.13 -11.65 -21.35
CA ASP A 47 36.42 -11.27 -22.56
C ASP A 47 35.28 -12.21 -22.97
N SER A 48 34.09 -11.64 -23.15
CA SER A 48 33.11 -12.15 -24.12
C SER A 48 32.40 -10.97 -24.81
N LYS A 49 32.45 -10.97 -26.14
CA LYS A 49 31.98 -9.88 -27.02
C LYS A 49 30.48 -9.60 -26.87
N PRO A 50 30.02 -8.33 -26.89
CA PRO A 50 28.60 -7.99 -26.86
C PRO A 50 27.93 -8.12 -28.25
N ARG A 51 26.69 -8.62 -28.28
CA ARG A 51 25.78 -8.56 -29.46
C ARG A 51 25.05 -7.20 -29.50
N PRO A 52 24.77 -6.61 -30.67
CA PRO A 52 24.24 -5.25 -30.74
C PRO A 52 22.75 -5.17 -30.39
N ALA A 53 22.41 -4.18 -29.54
CA ALA A 53 21.04 -3.80 -29.21
C ALA A 53 20.42 -2.96 -30.35
N LYS A 54 19.21 -3.33 -30.79
CA LYS A 54 18.40 -2.52 -31.71
C LYS A 54 17.84 -1.30 -30.97
N ARG A 55 18.39 -0.10 -31.21
CA ARG A 55 17.80 1.18 -30.76
C ARG A 55 16.65 1.58 -31.69
N ARG A 56 15.45 1.76 -31.14
CA ARG A 56 14.31 2.40 -31.82
C ARG A 56 14.51 3.91 -31.81
N LYS A 57 14.25 4.55 -32.96
CA LYS A 57 14.39 6.00 -33.22
C LYS A 57 13.42 6.79 -32.32
N VAL A 58 13.93 7.76 -31.55
CA VAL A 58 13.12 8.75 -30.83
C VAL A 58 12.71 9.82 -31.85
N LEU A 59 11.40 10.01 -32.03
CA LEU A 59 10.85 11.11 -32.82
C LEU A 59 10.79 12.36 -31.93
N ASP A 60 11.44 13.43 -32.39
CA ASP A 60 11.43 14.76 -31.78
C ASP A 60 10.00 15.35 -31.87
N ARG A 61 9.47 15.88 -30.76
CA ARG A 61 8.20 16.62 -30.73
C ARG A 61 8.45 18.01 -30.14
N PRO A 62 7.95 19.09 -30.77
CA PRO A 62 8.23 20.45 -30.31
C PRO A 62 7.46 20.78 -29.02
N VAL A 63 8.13 21.54 -28.15
CA VAL A 63 7.61 22.07 -26.87
C VAL A 63 6.61 23.20 -27.14
N PRO A 64 5.41 23.22 -26.53
CA PRO A 64 4.51 24.36 -26.67
C PRO A 64 5.01 25.59 -25.91
N SER A 65 5.11 26.72 -26.62
CA SER A 65 5.45 28.04 -26.10
C SER A 65 4.19 28.79 -25.65
N ARG A 66 3.90 28.77 -24.34
CA ARG A 66 3.27 29.85 -23.55
C ARG A 66 3.04 29.38 -22.12
N THR A 67 3.84 29.85 -21.18
CA THR A 67 3.62 29.67 -19.74
C THR A 67 3.34 31.04 -19.12
N SER A 68 2.16 31.20 -18.51
CA SER A 68 1.80 32.41 -17.78
C SER A 68 2.70 32.60 -16.55
N ALA A 69 3.06 33.85 -16.23
CA ALA A 69 3.93 34.21 -15.10
C ALA A 69 3.48 33.65 -13.72
N ARG A 70 2.19 33.35 -13.54
CA ARG A 70 1.68 32.70 -12.32
C ARG A 70 2.14 31.26 -12.11
N ILE A 71 2.50 30.53 -13.16
CA ILE A 71 2.98 29.14 -13.08
C ILE A 71 4.49 29.10 -12.79
N ALA A 72 5.23 30.13 -13.22
CA ALA A 72 6.68 30.23 -13.01
C ALA A 72 7.09 30.64 -11.58
N ALA A 73 6.17 31.23 -10.80
CA ALA A 73 6.43 31.72 -9.45
C ALA A 73 6.05 30.74 -8.33
N VAL A 74 5.57 29.54 -8.65
CA VAL A 74 5.26 28.49 -7.66
C VAL A 74 6.51 27.63 -7.44
N PRO A 75 7.07 27.56 -6.22
CA PRO A 75 8.16 26.63 -5.94
C PRO A 75 7.67 25.19 -6.22
N MET A 76 8.48 24.42 -6.95
CA MET A 76 8.13 23.06 -7.35
C MET A 76 7.85 22.21 -6.12
N LYS A 77 6.58 21.81 -5.96
CA LYS A 77 6.18 20.81 -4.96
C LYS A 77 6.88 19.49 -5.31
N PRO A 78 7.59 18.85 -4.37
CA PRO A 78 8.20 17.54 -4.63
C PRO A 78 7.12 16.55 -5.04
N GLY A 79 7.19 16.09 -6.29
CA GLY A 79 6.41 14.97 -6.77
C GLY A 79 6.97 13.67 -6.18
N TYR A 80 6.10 12.68 -5.99
CA TYR A 80 6.38 11.37 -5.38
C TYR A 80 7.44 10.50 -6.11
N ASN A 81 8.21 11.03 -7.05
CA ASN A 81 9.25 10.28 -7.77
C ASN A 81 10.62 10.95 -7.83
N ASP A 82 10.84 12.07 -7.13
CA ASP A 82 12.19 12.64 -6.97
C ASP A 82 12.75 12.31 -5.58
N GLU A 83 13.10 11.03 -5.38
CA GLU A 83 14.07 10.62 -4.36
C GLU A 83 15.35 10.15 -5.09
N PRO A 84 16.56 10.56 -4.65
CA PRO A 84 17.79 10.24 -5.35
C PRO A 84 18.02 8.72 -5.38
N SER A 85 18.23 8.20 -6.60
CA SER A 85 18.57 6.81 -6.92
C SER A 85 19.51 6.15 -5.89
N ILE A 86 18.94 5.38 -4.96
CA ILE A 86 19.70 4.49 -4.08
C ILE A 86 20.14 3.28 -4.91
N LYS A 87 21.45 3.13 -5.10
CA LYS A 87 22.02 1.97 -5.82
C LYS A 87 21.69 0.68 -5.05
N PRO A 88 21.25 -0.40 -5.72
CA PRO A 88 20.94 -1.65 -5.05
C PRO A 88 22.20 -2.28 -4.45
N ILE A 89 22.14 -2.60 -3.16
CA ILE A 89 23.13 -3.43 -2.46
C ILE A 89 22.79 -4.89 -2.76
N SER A 90 23.73 -5.65 -3.34
CA SER A 90 23.55 -7.09 -3.56
C SER A 90 23.77 -7.85 -2.24
N LEU A 91 22.77 -8.62 -1.82
CA LEU A 91 22.90 -9.60 -0.74
C LEU A 91 23.07 -10.99 -1.35
N LEU A 92 24.15 -11.68 -0.96
CA LEU A 92 24.48 -13.02 -1.46
C LEU A 92 23.59 -14.07 -0.80
N ARG A 93 23.00 -14.92 -1.63
CA ARG A 93 22.23 -16.12 -1.26
C ARG A 93 23.21 -17.18 -0.72
N SER A 94 22.99 -17.67 0.49
CA SER A 94 23.83 -18.72 1.11
C SER A 94 23.62 -20.08 0.43
N ALA A 95 24.72 -20.69 -0.01
CA ALA A 95 24.80 -22.08 -0.49
C ALA A 95 25.30 -23.00 0.66
N PRO A 96 25.05 -24.33 0.61
CA PRO A 96 25.16 -25.20 1.77
C PRO A 96 26.61 -25.63 2.05
N ARG A 97 27.00 -25.78 3.33
CA ARG A 97 28.33 -26.23 3.73
C ARG A 97 28.34 -27.68 4.22
N LYS A 98 29.18 -28.50 3.58
CA LYS A 98 29.69 -29.79 4.07
C LYS A 98 30.79 -29.60 5.12
N THR A 99 30.97 -30.64 5.92
CA THR A 99 31.84 -30.86 7.09
C THR A 99 33.34 -30.65 6.88
N ASN A 100 34.04 -30.15 7.92
CA ASN A 100 35.17 -30.83 8.59
C ASN A 100 35.74 -30.00 9.77
N GLU A 101 36.25 -30.74 10.76
CA GLU A 101 36.79 -30.32 12.06
C GLU A 101 38.12 -29.55 11.99
N SER A 102 38.34 -28.63 12.93
CA SER A 102 39.57 -28.56 13.77
C SER A 102 39.49 -27.42 14.80
N LYS A 103 40.00 -27.70 16.00
CA LYS A 103 40.06 -26.88 17.22
C LYS A 103 41.03 -25.69 17.10
N THR A 104 40.70 -24.56 17.74
CA THR A 104 41.48 -23.90 18.81
C THR A 104 40.76 -22.67 19.37
N ASP A 105 40.96 -22.44 20.67
CA ASP A 105 40.34 -21.45 21.55
C ASP A 105 40.68 -19.98 21.24
N LEU A 106 39.77 -19.04 21.55
CA LEU A 106 39.80 -18.15 22.74
C LEU A 106 38.99 -16.84 22.51
N ALA A 107 38.12 -16.55 23.47
CA ALA A 107 37.68 -15.24 23.95
C ALA A 107 36.65 -14.38 23.16
N SER A 108 35.50 -14.19 23.83
CA SER A 108 34.85 -12.90 24.10
C SER A 108 34.30 -12.09 22.92
N GLY A 109 33.00 -12.25 22.65
CA GLY A 109 32.19 -11.29 21.91
C GLY A 109 30.79 -11.24 22.50
N GLN A 110 30.43 -10.10 23.12
CA GLN A 110 29.14 -9.82 23.73
C GLN A 110 27.99 -10.18 22.79
N ALA A 111 27.07 -11.01 23.28
CA ALA A 111 25.75 -11.16 22.71
C ALA A 111 25.05 -9.81 22.87
N GLY A 112 24.92 -9.06 21.77
CA GLY A 112 23.96 -7.97 21.69
C GLY A 112 22.57 -8.56 21.67
N GLU A 113 22.02 -8.81 22.87
CA GLU A 113 20.58 -8.98 23.06
C GLU A 113 19.91 -7.71 22.52
N THR A 114 19.29 -7.83 21.35
CA THR A 114 18.39 -6.80 20.87
C THR A 114 17.11 -7.01 21.67
N GLU A 115 17.03 -6.34 22.82
CA GLU A 115 15.84 -6.29 23.66
C GLU A 115 14.63 -5.89 22.79
N PRO A 116 13.57 -6.70 22.74
CA PRO A 116 12.35 -6.31 22.04
C PRO A 116 11.81 -5.05 22.72
N SER A 117 11.65 -3.99 21.94
CA SER A 117 11.16 -2.67 22.37
C SER A 117 9.73 -2.64 22.92
N VAL A 118 9.10 -3.80 23.08
CA VAL A 118 7.76 -3.98 23.62
C VAL A 118 7.84 -5.09 24.68
N PRO A 119 7.43 -4.84 25.94
CA PRO A 119 7.38 -5.88 26.97
C PRO A 119 6.52 -7.06 26.49
N VAL A 120 6.96 -8.29 26.74
CA VAL A 120 6.27 -9.53 26.32
C VAL A 120 4.79 -9.56 26.77
N GLN A 121 4.49 -8.94 27.92
CA GLN A 121 3.12 -8.82 28.44
C GLN A 121 2.22 -7.88 27.62
N ASP A 122 2.77 -6.83 27.01
CA ASP A 122 2.01 -5.90 26.17
C ASP A 122 1.61 -6.59 24.85
N VAL A 123 2.47 -7.47 24.33
CA VAL A 123 2.23 -8.23 23.09
C VAL A 123 1.05 -9.21 23.23
N GLU A 124 0.97 -9.96 24.33
CA GLU A 124 -0.17 -10.87 24.57
C GLU A 124 -1.47 -10.10 24.76
N SER A 125 -1.42 -8.96 25.46
CA SER A 125 -2.55 -8.05 25.62
C SER A 125 -3.02 -7.48 24.28
N ILE A 126 -2.10 -7.04 23.42
CA ILE A 126 -2.40 -6.56 22.06
C ILE A 126 -3.06 -7.67 21.23
N LYS A 127 -2.51 -8.89 21.25
CA LYS A 127 -3.09 -10.04 20.54
C LYS A 127 -4.49 -10.38 21.04
N ALA A 128 -4.72 -10.32 22.36
CA ALA A 128 -6.04 -10.52 22.94
C ALA A 128 -7.01 -9.40 22.53
N GLY A 129 -6.53 -8.15 22.47
CA GLY A 129 -7.30 -7.00 22.00
C GLY A 129 -7.79 -7.14 20.56
N TRP A 130 -7.01 -7.79 19.69
CA TRP A 130 -7.39 -8.02 18.30
C TRP A 130 -8.64 -8.89 18.13
N THR A 131 -8.93 -9.77 19.07
CA THR A 131 -10.07 -10.71 19.00
C THR A 131 -11.17 -10.39 20.00
N ALA A 132 -10.91 -9.54 21.00
CA ALA A 132 -11.85 -9.23 22.08
C ALA A 132 -12.96 -8.21 21.73
N TRP A 133 -13.04 -7.75 20.47
CA TRP A 133 -14.05 -6.78 20.08
C TRP A 133 -15.42 -7.42 19.85
N LYS A 134 -16.48 -6.63 20.04
CA LYS A 134 -17.86 -7.01 19.75
C LYS A 134 -18.44 -6.09 18.68
N PRO A 135 -19.35 -6.59 17.83
CA PRO A 135 -20.05 -5.74 16.87
C PRO A 135 -20.96 -4.76 17.60
N ILE A 136 -20.70 -3.47 17.44
CA ILE A 136 -21.52 -2.37 17.99
C ILE A 136 -22.15 -1.58 16.84
N GLY A 137 -21.45 -1.45 15.72
CA GLY A 137 -21.94 -0.83 14.51
C GLY A 137 -23.07 -1.64 13.87
N LYS A 138 -24.02 -0.92 13.27
CA LYS A 138 -25.09 -1.55 12.48
C LYS A 138 -24.49 -2.18 11.22
N PRO A 139 -25.04 -3.30 10.74
CA PRO A 139 -24.63 -3.87 9.47
C PRO A 139 -24.89 -2.87 8.34
N PRO A 140 -24.01 -2.81 7.31
CA PRO A 140 -24.21 -1.91 6.19
C PRO A 140 -25.45 -2.30 5.38
N THR A 141 -26.13 -1.29 4.84
CA THR A 141 -27.13 -1.49 3.79
C THR A 141 -26.46 -1.36 2.44
N ARG A 142 -26.93 -2.13 1.44
CA ARG A 142 -26.42 -2.03 0.08
C ARG A 142 -27.45 -1.33 -0.80
N ASP A 143 -27.04 -0.25 -1.46
CA ASP A 143 -27.89 0.45 -2.40
C ASP A 143 -28.22 -0.45 -3.60
N ALA A 144 -29.50 -0.48 -4.00
CA ALA A 144 -29.95 -1.37 -5.07
C ALA A 144 -29.46 -0.93 -6.46
N ALA A 145 -29.32 0.38 -6.68
CA ALA A 145 -28.90 0.96 -7.94
C ALA A 145 -27.36 1.04 -8.02
N THR A 146 -26.73 1.69 -7.05
CA THR A 146 -25.27 1.95 -7.11
C THR A 146 -24.42 0.78 -6.63
N LYS A 147 -25.03 -0.15 -5.88
CA LYS A 147 -24.36 -1.25 -5.18
C LYS A 147 -23.36 -0.76 -4.11
N ASP A 148 -23.39 0.52 -3.76
CA ASP A 148 -22.59 1.08 -2.67
C ASP A 148 -23.08 0.56 -1.33
N PHE A 149 -22.14 0.32 -0.42
CA PHE A 149 -22.43 0.04 0.97
C PHE A 149 -22.58 1.35 1.73
N GLN A 150 -23.63 1.45 2.54
CA GLN A 150 -23.94 2.60 3.38
C GLN A 150 -23.81 2.20 4.85
N PHE A 151 -23.04 2.97 5.60
CA PHE A 151 -22.83 2.80 7.03
C PHE A 151 -23.50 4.00 7.74
N PRO A 152 -24.56 3.79 8.53
CA PRO A 152 -25.31 4.91 9.14
C PRO A 152 -24.47 5.84 10.02
N ASP A 153 -23.41 5.31 10.62
CA ASP A 153 -22.47 6.03 11.47
C ASP A 153 -21.31 6.67 10.70
N PHE A 154 -21.06 6.26 9.45
CA PHE A 154 -20.06 6.83 8.55
C PHE A 154 -20.66 7.05 7.16
N PRO A 155 -21.55 8.04 7.00
CA PRO A 155 -22.28 8.25 5.74
C PRO A 155 -21.38 8.60 4.55
N ASP A 156 -20.20 9.15 4.82
CA ASP A 156 -19.19 9.48 3.80
C ASP A 156 -18.36 8.26 3.34
N PHE A 157 -18.49 7.12 4.01
CA PHE A 157 -17.76 5.90 3.69
C PHE A 157 -18.65 4.97 2.86
N THR A 158 -18.52 5.06 1.54
CA THR A 158 -19.37 4.33 0.59
C THR A 158 -18.56 3.44 -0.37
N PRO A 159 -17.83 2.42 0.13
CA PRO A 159 -17.22 1.42 -0.74
C PRO A 159 -18.32 0.65 -1.49
N ASN A 160 -18.02 0.15 -2.69
CA ASN A 160 -18.99 -0.60 -3.51
C ASN A 160 -18.63 -2.07 -3.70
N LYS A 161 -17.60 -2.50 -2.95
CA LYS A 161 -17.18 -3.89 -2.76
C LYS A 161 -17.08 -4.21 -1.28
N SER A 162 -17.71 -5.30 -0.87
CA SER A 162 -17.55 -5.88 0.45
C SER A 162 -16.20 -6.59 0.56
N PRO A 163 -15.67 -6.79 1.78
CA PRO A 163 -14.47 -7.59 1.97
C PRO A 163 -14.63 -9.02 1.39
N ALA A 164 -15.82 -9.62 1.52
CA ALA A 164 -16.12 -10.93 0.96
C ALA A 164 -16.02 -10.97 -0.58
N GLU A 165 -16.55 -9.95 -1.27
CA GLU A 165 -16.43 -9.83 -2.72
C GLU A 165 -14.97 -9.63 -3.13
N MET A 166 -14.22 -8.77 -2.44
CA MET A 166 -12.80 -8.54 -2.72
C MET A 166 -11.97 -9.83 -2.63
N LEU A 167 -12.20 -10.65 -1.60
CA LEU A 167 -11.49 -11.92 -1.43
C LEU A 167 -11.80 -12.92 -2.54
N ARG A 168 -13.08 -13.04 -2.93
CA ARG A 168 -13.50 -14.01 -3.96
C ARG A 168 -13.04 -13.60 -5.36
N GLU A 169 -13.08 -12.31 -5.67
CA GLU A 169 -12.62 -11.77 -6.96
C GLU A 169 -11.09 -11.81 -7.07
N GLY A 170 -10.40 -11.87 -5.93
CA GLY A 170 -8.94 -11.89 -5.86
C GLY A 170 -8.35 -10.51 -5.63
N CYS A 171 -7.68 -10.38 -4.49
CA CYS A 171 -6.97 -9.18 -4.07
C CYS A 171 -5.64 -9.54 -3.40
N PHE A 172 -4.71 -8.58 -3.38
CA PHE A 172 -3.41 -8.67 -2.70
C PHE A 172 -2.57 -9.89 -3.11
N GLY A 173 -2.74 -10.35 -4.34
CA GLY A 173 -2.04 -11.50 -4.92
C GLY A 173 -2.18 -12.78 -4.09
N GLY A 174 -3.31 -12.95 -3.39
CA GLY A 174 -3.57 -14.14 -2.59
C GLY A 174 -2.75 -14.29 -1.31
N SER A 175 -1.99 -13.24 -0.94
CA SER A 175 -0.93 -13.33 0.07
C SER A 175 -1.17 -12.46 1.31
N TYR A 176 -2.34 -11.82 1.41
CA TYR A 176 -2.62 -10.84 2.47
C TYR A 176 -2.50 -11.43 3.89
N TYR A 177 -2.94 -12.68 4.07
CA TYR A 177 -2.89 -13.41 5.33
C TYR A 177 -1.72 -14.40 5.41
N ARG A 178 -0.67 -14.21 4.62
CA ARG A 178 0.59 -14.96 4.79
C ARG A 178 1.16 -14.75 6.20
N PRO A 179 1.97 -15.68 6.73
CA PRO A 179 2.73 -15.46 7.96
C PRO A 179 3.52 -14.15 7.86
N LEU A 180 3.32 -13.28 8.85
CA LEU A 180 3.86 -11.92 8.90
C LEU A 180 4.66 -11.74 10.18
N ARG A 181 5.94 -11.36 10.06
CA ARG A 181 6.72 -10.91 11.21
C ARG A 181 6.64 -9.39 11.32
N SER A 182 5.96 -8.87 12.34
CA SER A 182 5.95 -7.42 12.59
C SER A 182 7.29 -6.99 13.18
N ALA A 183 7.94 -6.02 12.54
CA ALA A 183 9.21 -5.50 13.03
C ALA A 183 9.03 -4.74 14.35
N LYS A 184 7.92 -4.00 14.49
CA LYS A 184 7.62 -3.20 15.68
C LYS A 184 7.20 -4.01 16.89
N LEU A 185 6.40 -5.07 16.68
CA LEU A 185 5.92 -5.93 17.78
C LEU A 185 6.83 -7.13 18.05
N GLY A 186 7.77 -7.44 17.16
CA GLY A 186 8.68 -8.58 17.28
C GLY A 186 8.01 -9.95 17.16
N ILE A 187 6.73 -10.02 16.79
CA ILE A 187 5.93 -11.25 16.73
C ILE A 187 5.70 -11.77 15.32
N LEU A 188 5.49 -13.09 15.25
CA LEU A 188 4.87 -13.75 14.11
C LEU A 188 3.34 -13.71 14.26
N VAL A 189 2.67 -13.19 13.24
CA VAL A 189 1.21 -13.18 13.08
C VAL A 189 0.86 -14.18 11.98
N GLU A 190 0.04 -15.16 12.33
CA GLU A 190 -0.40 -16.25 11.46
C GLU A 190 -1.80 -16.72 11.84
N ASN A 191 -2.48 -17.38 10.90
CA ASN A 191 -3.82 -17.95 11.09
C ASN A 191 -4.94 -16.97 11.49
N ASP A 192 -4.66 -15.66 11.50
CA ASP A 192 -5.62 -14.62 11.86
C ASP A 192 -6.73 -14.44 10.81
N TRP A 193 -6.56 -14.96 9.59
CA TRP A 193 -7.65 -15.09 8.60
C TRP A 193 -8.84 -15.92 9.12
N ARG A 194 -8.66 -16.75 10.16
CA ARG A 194 -9.74 -17.52 10.78
C ARG A 194 -10.76 -16.65 11.51
N GLU A 195 -10.48 -15.37 11.72
CA GLU A 195 -11.45 -14.39 12.24
C GLU A 195 -12.55 -14.07 11.21
N LEU A 196 -12.28 -14.31 9.93
CA LEU A 196 -13.24 -14.05 8.86
C LEU A 196 -14.44 -15.01 8.99
N PRO A 197 -15.67 -14.53 8.71
CA PRO A 197 -16.84 -15.39 8.70
C PRO A 197 -16.64 -16.60 7.77
N ALA A 198 -17.06 -17.78 8.23
CA ALA A 198 -16.93 -19.02 7.45
C ALA A 198 -17.58 -18.91 6.06
N GLU A 199 -18.69 -18.17 5.93
CA GLU A 199 -19.36 -17.95 4.65
C GLU A 199 -18.51 -17.16 3.64
N TRP A 200 -17.55 -16.34 4.10
CA TRP A 200 -16.64 -15.61 3.20
C TRP A 200 -15.58 -16.54 2.59
N THR A 201 -15.17 -17.57 3.34
CA THR A 201 -14.13 -18.52 2.93
C THR A 201 -14.70 -19.83 2.37
N LYS A 202 -16.01 -20.06 2.50
CA LYS A 202 -16.70 -21.22 1.94
C LYS A 202 -16.53 -21.30 0.42
N GLY A 203 -15.97 -22.42 -0.05
CA GLY A 203 -15.65 -22.64 -1.47
C GLY A 203 -14.43 -21.86 -1.98
N LEU A 204 -13.77 -21.06 -1.14
CA LEU A 204 -12.55 -20.35 -1.50
C LEU A 204 -11.32 -21.22 -1.25
N ASN A 205 -10.40 -21.30 -2.21
CA ASN A 205 -9.11 -21.91 -1.96
C ASN A 205 -8.26 -20.97 -1.09
N VAL A 206 -8.33 -21.17 0.23
CA VAL A 206 -7.63 -20.34 1.24
C VAL A 206 -6.12 -20.26 0.98
N ALA A 207 -5.50 -21.37 0.59
CA ALA A 207 -4.06 -21.41 0.33
C ALA A 207 -3.65 -20.52 -0.86
N ARG A 208 -4.51 -20.44 -1.89
CA ARG A 208 -4.27 -19.62 -3.08
C ARG A 208 -4.69 -18.16 -2.90
N TYR A 209 -5.82 -17.91 -2.24
CA TYR A 209 -6.45 -16.57 -2.21
C TYR A 209 -6.18 -15.77 -0.92
N LEU A 210 -5.73 -16.41 0.17
CA LEU A 210 -5.51 -15.72 1.44
C LEU A 210 -4.08 -15.90 1.98
N THR A 211 -3.57 -17.12 1.98
CA THR A 211 -2.34 -17.48 2.71
C THR A 211 -1.19 -17.88 1.81
N SER A 212 -1.20 -17.48 0.53
CA SER A 212 -0.08 -17.74 -0.37
C SER A 212 1.20 -17.11 0.22
N PRO A 213 2.31 -17.85 0.32
CA PRO A 213 3.55 -17.31 0.90
C PRO A 213 4.14 -16.20 0.03
N THR A 214 3.83 -16.20 -1.27
CA THR A 214 4.30 -15.24 -2.26
C THR A 214 3.13 -14.57 -2.96
N TYR A 215 3.27 -13.29 -3.24
CA TYR A 215 2.31 -12.53 -4.03
C TYR A 215 2.22 -13.10 -5.45
N ASP A 216 1.01 -13.45 -5.89
CA ASP A 216 0.73 -13.95 -7.24
C ASP A 216 -0.25 -13.00 -7.95
N ALA A 217 0.24 -12.29 -8.97
CA ALA A 217 -0.58 -11.37 -9.76
C ALA A 217 -1.74 -12.07 -10.48
N ASP A 218 -1.62 -13.37 -10.80
CA ASP A 218 -2.68 -14.12 -11.49
C ASP A 218 -3.89 -14.40 -10.58
N VAL A 219 -3.72 -14.27 -9.27
CA VAL A 219 -4.82 -14.36 -8.30
C VAL A 219 -5.67 -13.10 -8.33
N ASN A 220 -5.09 -11.93 -8.59
CA ASN A 220 -5.81 -10.66 -8.62
C ASN A 220 -6.91 -10.66 -9.70
N LYS A 221 -7.99 -9.92 -9.45
CA LYS A 221 -9.06 -9.72 -10.43
C LYS A 221 -8.51 -9.27 -11.80
N TYR A 222 -7.68 -8.23 -11.78
CA TYR A 222 -7.14 -7.59 -13.00
C TYR A 222 -5.76 -8.14 -13.42
N LYS A 223 -5.34 -9.31 -12.89
CA LYS A 223 -4.12 -10.05 -13.30
C LYS A 223 -2.81 -9.25 -13.33
N VAL A 224 -2.72 -8.19 -12.52
CA VAL A 224 -1.53 -7.34 -12.42
C VAL A 224 -1.08 -7.15 -10.99
N PRO A 225 0.24 -7.03 -10.73
CA PRO A 225 0.73 -6.70 -9.41
C PRO A 225 0.47 -5.22 -9.10
N CYS A 226 0.03 -4.94 -7.88
CA CYS A 226 -0.07 -3.59 -7.36
C CYS A 226 -0.06 -3.55 -5.84
N GLY A 227 0.18 -2.35 -5.30
CA GLY A 227 0.22 -2.10 -3.86
C GLY A 227 1.65 -2.08 -3.31
N GLN A 228 1.75 -1.69 -2.04
CA GLN A 228 2.97 -1.70 -1.24
C GLN A 228 2.97 -2.94 -0.34
N SER A 229 4.14 -3.41 0.06
CA SER A 229 4.27 -4.52 1.00
C SER A 229 3.83 -4.10 2.41
N ILE A 230 3.47 -5.07 3.25
CA ILE A 230 3.08 -4.77 4.63
C ILE A 230 4.24 -4.15 5.44
N GLU A 231 5.47 -4.51 5.10
CA GLU A 231 6.68 -3.94 5.68
C GLU A 231 6.84 -2.45 5.30
N GLU A 232 6.52 -2.08 4.06
CA GLU A 232 6.48 -0.67 3.63
C GLU A 232 5.36 0.11 4.35
N TRP A 233 4.20 -0.52 4.57
CA TRP A 233 3.11 0.10 5.34
C TRP A 233 3.50 0.31 6.82
N GLU A 234 4.22 -0.64 7.41
CA GLU A 234 4.75 -0.53 8.77
C GLU A 234 5.78 0.62 8.85
N ALA A 235 6.72 0.66 7.90
CA ALA A 235 7.72 1.73 7.80
C ALA A 235 7.10 3.12 7.57
N ALA A 236 6.01 3.21 6.79
CA ALA A 236 5.25 4.44 6.57
C ALA A 236 4.38 4.86 7.78
N GLY A 237 4.31 4.05 8.84
CA GLY A 237 3.49 4.30 10.02
C GLY A 237 1.99 4.21 9.73
N TRP A 238 1.60 3.41 8.74
CA TRP A 238 0.20 3.25 8.33
C TRP A 238 -0.53 2.12 9.06
N ILE A 239 0.21 1.28 9.78
CA ILE A 239 -0.30 0.15 10.56
C ILE A 239 -0.64 0.58 11.99
N SER A 240 -1.85 0.25 12.41
CA SER A 240 -2.29 0.40 13.79
C SER A 240 -2.02 -0.91 14.53
N HIS A 241 -0.86 -1.01 15.19
CA HIS A 241 -0.45 -2.25 15.86
C HIS A 241 -1.36 -2.67 17.01
N SER A 242 -2.03 -1.71 17.65
CA SER A 242 -3.01 -1.97 18.71
C SER A 242 -4.33 -2.53 18.17
N HIS A 243 -4.73 -2.15 16.96
CA HIS A 243 -6.03 -2.53 16.39
C HIS A 243 -5.92 -3.55 15.27
N ASP A 244 -5.19 -3.24 14.20
CA ASP A 244 -5.12 -4.01 12.95
C ASP A 244 -3.68 -4.10 12.44
N VAL A 245 -2.99 -5.16 12.85
CA VAL A 245 -1.59 -5.42 12.49
C VAL A 245 -1.36 -5.63 11.00
N ARG A 246 -2.39 -6.04 10.24
CA ARG A 246 -2.33 -6.14 8.77
C ARG A 246 -2.79 -4.87 8.06
N GLY A 247 -3.25 -3.86 8.80
CA GLY A 247 -3.62 -2.56 8.27
C GLY A 247 -5.00 -2.52 7.62
N TRP A 248 -5.08 -1.86 6.46
CA TRP A 248 -6.33 -1.41 5.85
C TRP A 248 -7.40 -2.50 5.67
N PHE A 249 -7.06 -3.62 5.04
CA PHE A 249 -8.08 -4.61 4.69
C PHE A 249 -8.58 -5.40 5.90
N GLN A 250 -7.71 -5.65 6.89
CA GLN A 250 -8.13 -6.19 8.19
C GLN A 250 -9.06 -5.22 8.92
N TRP A 251 -8.70 -3.93 8.99
CA TRP A 251 -9.57 -2.90 9.53
C TRP A 251 -10.93 -2.90 8.82
N TYR A 252 -10.94 -2.91 7.48
CA TYR A 252 -12.18 -2.87 6.70
C TYR A 252 -13.04 -4.11 6.94
N SER A 253 -12.43 -5.30 7.04
CA SER A 253 -13.13 -6.54 7.35
C SER A 253 -13.86 -6.47 8.70
N ARG A 254 -13.16 -6.00 9.74
CA ARG A 254 -13.74 -5.87 11.10
C ARG A 254 -14.75 -4.73 11.19
N PHE A 255 -14.49 -3.60 10.52
CA PHE A 255 -15.42 -2.47 10.42
C PHE A 255 -16.72 -2.89 9.72
N TYR A 256 -16.63 -3.65 8.62
CA TYR A 256 -17.78 -4.18 7.90
C TYR A 256 -18.62 -5.13 8.78
N LEU A 257 -17.97 -5.90 9.65
CA LEU A 257 -18.62 -6.78 10.63
C LEU A 257 -19.17 -6.06 11.86
N GLY A 258 -19.07 -4.72 11.92
CA GLY A 258 -19.66 -3.91 12.99
C GLY A 258 -18.69 -3.52 14.11
N ARG A 259 -17.39 -3.82 13.99
CA ARG A 259 -16.40 -3.26 14.94
C ARG A 259 -16.33 -1.74 14.75
N ARG A 260 -16.24 -1.01 15.85
CA ARG A 260 -15.88 0.42 15.86
C ARG A 260 -14.73 0.67 16.82
N CYS A 261 -13.78 1.52 16.43
CA CYS A 261 -12.62 1.89 17.24
C CYS A 261 -12.12 3.31 16.91
N ASP A 262 -11.15 3.78 17.67
CA ASP A 262 -10.56 5.12 17.52
C ASP A 262 -9.87 5.36 16.15
N ASP A 263 -9.51 4.28 15.45
CA ASP A 263 -8.85 4.31 14.15
C ASP A 263 -9.80 4.54 12.97
N ASP A 264 -11.12 4.46 13.18
CA ASP A 264 -12.12 4.47 12.12
C ASP A 264 -12.06 5.75 11.26
N GLU A 265 -12.00 6.92 11.89
CA GLU A 265 -11.92 8.22 11.21
C GLU A 265 -10.67 8.31 10.33
N ARG A 266 -9.53 7.82 10.82
CA ARG A 266 -8.28 7.82 10.05
C ARG A 266 -8.42 6.95 8.80
N GLN A 267 -9.01 5.77 8.95
CA GLN A 267 -9.12 4.79 7.88
C GLN A 267 -10.16 5.20 6.83
N VAL A 268 -11.32 5.71 7.25
CA VAL A 268 -12.31 6.35 6.37
C VAL A 268 -11.70 7.54 5.63
N GLY A 269 -10.93 8.37 6.32
CA GLY A 269 -10.20 9.49 5.71
C GLY A 269 -9.19 9.06 4.64
N ARG A 270 -8.50 7.92 4.84
CA ARG A 270 -7.59 7.34 3.83
C ARG A 270 -8.36 6.83 2.63
N TRP A 271 -9.44 6.07 2.86
CA TRP A 271 -10.31 5.60 1.79
C TRP A 271 -10.82 6.76 0.93
N ARG A 272 -11.30 7.84 1.57
CA ARG A 272 -11.80 9.03 0.88
C ARG A 272 -10.74 9.65 -0.03
N LYS A 273 -9.50 9.78 0.47
CA LYS A 273 -8.35 10.30 -0.30
C LYS A 273 -7.91 9.37 -1.43
N CYS A 274 -8.10 8.06 -1.28
CA CYS A 274 -7.71 7.06 -2.28
C CYS A 274 -8.77 6.90 -3.36
N VAL A 275 -10.00 6.54 -2.98
CA VAL A 275 -11.08 6.13 -3.91
C VAL A 275 -12.45 6.73 -3.61
N GLY A 276 -12.56 7.64 -2.62
CA GLY A 276 -13.77 8.45 -2.45
C GLY A 276 -14.09 9.30 -3.68
N PRO A 277 -15.19 10.07 -3.70
CA PRO A 277 -15.65 10.81 -4.88
C PRO A 277 -14.58 11.68 -5.55
N THR A 278 -13.69 12.30 -4.77
CA THR A 278 -12.54 13.09 -5.25
C THR A 278 -11.19 12.41 -4.96
N GLY A 279 -11.21 11.10 -4.72
CA GLY A 279 -10.04 10.31 -4.37
C GLY A 279 -9.04 10.25 -5.53
N ARG A 280 -7.74 10.23 -5.20
CA ARG A 280 -6.64 10.26 -6.17
C ARG A 280 -6.77 9.16 -7.21
N TRP A 281 -6.91 7.90 -6.77
CA TRP A 281 -6.89 6.74 -7.66
C TRP A 281 -8.16 6.67 -8.50
N ARG A 282 -9.33 6.90 -7.89
CA ARG A 282 -10.61 6.99 -8.62
C ARG A 282 -10.57 8.10 -9.67
N SER A 283 -10.15 9.31 -9.31
CA SER A 283 -10.09 10.45 -10.24
C SER A 283 -9.12 10.19 -11.39
N MET A 284 -7.94 9.65 -11.08
CA MET A 284 -6.97 9.30 -12.13
C MET A 284 -7.53 8.19 -13.04
N LEU A 285 -8.24 7.21 -12.50
CA LEU A 285 -8.81 6.10 -13.27
C LEU A 285 -9.91 6.59 -14.21
N LEU A 286 -10.85 7.40 -13.71
CA LEU A 286 -11.88 8.03 -14.54
C LEU A 286 -11.28 8.93 -15.63
N LYS A 287 -10.17 9.62 -15.34
CA LYS A 287 -9.43 10.36 -16.39
C LYS A 287 -8.89 9.43 -17.48
N ARG A 288 -8.45 8.20 -17.15
CA ARG A 288 -8.03 7.20 -18.15
C ARG A 288 -9.20 6.76 -19.03
N TYR A 289 -10.37 6.51 -18.44
CA TYR A 289 -11.59 6.21 -19.19
C TYR A 289 -11.93 7.32 -20.19
N ARG A 290 -11.90 8.58 -19.73
CA ARG A 290 -12.14 9.75 -20.60
C ARG A 290 -11.13 9.83 -21.74
N LEU A 291 -9.84 9.63 -21.46
CA LEU A 291 -8.78 9.67 -22.49
C LEU A 291 -8.89 8.52 -23.50
N ALA A 292 -9.37 7.36 -23.07
CA ALA A 292 -9.61 6.22 -23.93
C ALA A 292 -10.92 6.34 -24.73
N GLY A 293 -11.77 7.34 -24.44
CA GLY A 293 -13.08 7.49 -25.08
C GLY A 293 -14.09 6.43 -24.67
N VAL A 294 -13.83 5.68 -23.59
CA VAL A 294 -14.68 4.59 -23.11
C VAL A 294 -15.84 5.18 -22.29
N LYS A 295 -17.07 4.91 -22.75
CA LYS A 295 -18.32 5.39 -22.14
C LYS A 295 -19.06 4.33 -21.36
N GLU A 296 -18.81 3.06 -21.66
CA GLU A 296 -19.49 1.94 -21.03
C GLU A 296 -18.52 1.09 -20.23
N VAL A 297 -18.95 0.64 -19.06
CA VAL A 297 -18.22 -0.39 -18.30
C VAL A 297 -18.62 -1.73 -18.88
N PHE A 298 -17.71 -2.36 -19.62
CA PHE A 298 -17.87 -3.74 -20.02
C PHE A 298 -17.62 -4.61 -18.79
N ASP A 299 -18.64 -5.38 -18.39
CA ASP A 299 -18.46 -6.42 -17.39
C ASP A 299 -17.55 -7.50 -18.00
N ASP A 300 -16.60 -8.00 -17.20
CA ASP A 300 -15.50 -8.86 -17.63
C ASP A 300 -16.02 -10.03 -18.50
N GLY A 301 -15.79 -9.98 -19.83
CA GLY A 301 -15.96 -11.14 -20.71
C GLY A 301 -16.90 -11.01 -21.92
N ALA A 302 -17.44 -9.83 -22.24
CA ALA A 302 -18.33 -9.71 -23.41
C ALA A 302 -17.61 -9.57 -24.75
N GLU A 303 -16.39 -9.01 -24.79
CA GLU A 303 -15.60 -8.88 -26.02
C GLU A 303 -14.10 -9.05 -25.75
N GLU A 304 -13.46 -9.96 -26.49
CA GLU A 304 -12.02 -10.26 -26.41
C GLU A 304 -11.14 -9.05 -26.82
N ASP A 305 -11.73 -8.06 -27.50
CA ASP A 305 -11.08 -6.88 -28.03
C ASP A 305 -11.39 -5.57 -27.26
N ALA A 306 -12.06 -5.66 -26.11
CA ALA A 306 -12.39 -4.47 -25.31
C ALA A 306 -11.12 -3.75 -24.81
N VAL A 307 -11.10 -2.42 -24.90
CA VAL A 307 -9.96 -1.61 -24.47
C VAL A 307 -9.79 -1.69 -22.95
N GLU A 308 -8.75 -2.38 -22.49
CA GLU A 308 -8.44 -2.51 -21.08
C GLU A 308 -7.89 -1.18 -20.50
N VAL A 309 -8.71 -0.48 -19.71
CA VAL A 309 -8.36 0.85 -19.19
C VAL A 309 -7.53 0.75 -17.91
N SER A 310 -6.20 0.67 -18.03
CA SER A 310 -5.26 0.74 -16.90
C SER A 310 -5.52 -0.29 -15.76
N PRO A 311 -5.16 -1.55 -15.98
CA PRO A 311 -5.45 -2.66 -15.05
C PRO A 311 -4.87 -2.45 -13.65
N VAL A 312 -3.68 -1.86 -13.58
CA VAL A 312 -3.00 -1.57 -12.30
C VAL A 312 -3.81 -0.60 -11.45
N MET A 313 -4.46 0.38 -12.07
CA MET A 313 -5.28 1.36 -11.37
C MET A 313 -6.61 0.78 -10.93
N HIS A 314 -7.19 -0.10 -11.75
CA HIS A 314 -8.34 -0.92 -11.37
C HIS A 314 -8.02 -1.78 -10.14
N GLN A 315 -6.93 -2.56 -10.18
CA GLN A 315 -6.53 -3.39 -9.06
C GLN A 315 -6.23 -2.56 -7.81
N THR A 316 -5.60 -1.39 -7.98
CA THR A 316 -5.36 -0.46 -6.87
C THR A 316 -6.68 0.01 -6.26
N CYS A 317 -7.67 0.39 -7.06
CA CYS A 317 -8.97 0.80 -6.55
C CYS A 317 -9.72 -0.36 -5.88
N HIS A 318 -9.63 -1.56 -6.47
CA HIS A 318 -10.22 -2.78 -5.94
C HIS A 318 -9.71 -3.10 -4.53
N HIS A 319 -8.40 -2.97 -4.29
CA HIS A 319 -7.80 -3.10 -2.96
C HIS A 319 -8.33 -2.10 -1.91
N TRP A 320 -8.92 -0.98 -2.35
CA TRP A 320 -9.58 0.01 -1.50
C TRP A 320 -11.11 -0.17 -1.47
N GLY A 321 -11.65 -1.28 -1.98
CA GLY A 321 -13.09 -1.57 -1.96
C GLY A 321 -13.90 -0.75 -2.97
N PHE A 322 -13.27 -0.31 -4.07
CA PHE A 322 -13.92 0.44 -5.14
C PHE A 322 -13.71 -0.22 -6.50
N GLU A 323 -14.79 -0.32 -7.26
CA GLU A 323 -14.81 -0.71 -8.67
C GLU A 323 -15.58 0.32 -9.49
N VAL A 324 -15.10 0.62 -10.70
CA VAL A 324 -15.80 1.51 -11.64
C VAL A 324 -17.08 0.82 -12.11
N ARG A 325 -18.17 1.59 -12.19
CA ARG A 325 -19.51 1.14 -12.60
C ARG A 325 -20.05 2.14 -13.61
N GLN A 326 -21.11 1.76 -14.33
CA GLN A 326 -21.67 2.59 -15.41
C GLN A 326 -22.00 4.01 -14.94
N GLU A 327 -22.66 4.15 -13.79
CA GLU A 327 -23.00 5.44 -13.18
C GLU A 327 -21.79 6.38 -12.97
N HIS A 328 -20.62 5.82 -12.69
CA HIS A 328 -19.40 6.60 -12.53
C HIS A 328 -18.92 7.19 -13.86
N LEU A 329 -19.11 6.44 -14.95
CA LEU A 329 -18.85 6.91 -16.30
C LEU A 329 -19.94 7.88 -16.75
N ASP A 330 -21.20 7.61 -16.45
CA ASP A 330 -22.32 8.50 -16.80
C ASP A 330 -22.12 9.88 -16.19
N VAL A 331 -21.78 9.97 -14.90
CA VAL A 331 -21.46 11.25 -14.23
C VAL A 331 -20.23 11.91 -14.86
N LEU A 332 -19.21 11.13 -15.21
CA LEU A 332 -18.01 11.63 -15.88
C LEU A 332 -18.32 12.23 -17.26
N TRP A 333 -19.26 11.64 -18.01
CA TRP A 333 -19.60 12.05 -19.37
C TRP A 333 -20.75 13.08 -19.42
N ALA A 334 -21.61 13.15 -18.40
CA ALA A 334 -22.64 14.18 -18.26
C ALA A 334 -22.06 15.57 -17.96
N GLY A 335 -20.84 15.63 -17.37
CA GLY A 335 -20.10 16.87 -17.13
C GLY A 335 -19.22 17.34 -18.29
N VAL A 336 -19.50 16.90 -19.53
CA VAL A 336 -18.79 17.28 -20.77
C VAL A 336 -19.57 18.34 -21.53
#